data_AF-A0A426FVV7-F1
#
_entry.id   AF-A0A426FVV7-F1
#
_cell.length_a   1.000
_cell.length_b   1.000
_cell.length_c   1.000
_cell.angle_alpha   90.00
_cell.angle_beta   90.00
_cell.angle_gamma   90.00
#
_symmetry.space_group_name_H-M   'P 1'
#
loop_
_entity.id
_entity.type
_entity.pdbx_description
1 polymer ?
#
loop_
_entity_poly.entity_id
_entity_poly.type
_entity_poly.pdbx_seq_one_letter_code
_entity_poly.pdbx_strand_id
1 'polypeptide(L)'
;MSDSRKEGIDKLEKEQFGRKSLTKEALQGTYASLVEEDFPDSKRIHFIADLGRSPEIAFHFELICNDWEEGTDLNFEASFDQHGQEGIDYLLETLNQEEDESQRILIVYFLAKILFKVRHRDFYASSCKQVLPVLISLLPSSEASNRRKLIIALGWIGSISEIEILGQHLLTDPDALCRAWSASSLMQLSFHQIEKEVLMEKTKDLFREAIPEEKDFLACALMIEAAQVLFGKKWIPTSAVEKLEIEKIEKARKSAIRFLKK
;
A
#
# COMPACT_ATOMS: atom_id res chain seq x y z
N MET A 1 8.91 42.49 10.64
CA MET A 1 8.06 41.27 10.69
C MET A 1 7.18 41.13 9.43
N SER A 2 7.65 41.48 8.23
CA SER A 2 6.70 41.91 7.18
C SER A 2 6.86 41.34 5.77
N ASP A 3 7.89 40.56 5.43
CA ASP A 3 7.99 39.97 4.07
C ASP A 3 7.69 38.48 4.04
N SER A 4 8.38 37.67 4.86
CA SER A 4 8.21 36.22 4.86
C SER A 4 6.80 35.75 5.22
N ARG A 5 6.08 36.53 6.04
CA ARG A 5 4.71 36.23 6.44
C ARG A 5 3.69 36.62 5.35
N LYS A 6 4.00 37.62 4.52
CA LYS A 6 3.18 38.01 3.36
C LYS A 6 3.37 37.05 2.18
N GLU A 7 4.61 36.65 1.89
CA GLU A 7 4.92 35.64 0.86
C GLU A 7 4.25 34.28 1.16
N GLY A 8 4.20 33.89 2.45
CA GLY A 8 3.49 32.69 2.87
C GLY A 8 1.96 32.76 2.67
N ILE A 9 1.36 33.94 2.88
CA ILE A 9 -0.08 34.16 2.68
C ILE A 9 -0.42 34.21 1.17
N ASP A 10 0.36 34.93 0.36
CA ASP A 10 0.17 35.00 -1.10
C ASP A 10 0.29 33.62 -1.78
N LYS A 11 1.19 32.77 -1.28
CA LYS A 11 1.36 31.41 -1.79
C LYS A 11 0.18 30.51 -1.43
N LEU A 12 -0.29 30.59 -0.18
CA LEU A 12 -1.47 29.87 0.29
C LEU A 12 -2.75 30.32 -0.45
N GLU A 13 -2.89 31.62 -0.70
CA GLU A 13 -4.02 32.18 -1.44
C GLU A 13 -3.98 31.76 -2.92
N LYS A 14 -2.82 31.76 -3.58
CA LYS A 14 -2.68 31.26 -4.96
C LYS A 14 -2.92 29.75 -5.06
N GLU A 15 -2.44 28.97 -4.09
CA GLU A 15 -2.72 27.53 -4.01
C GLU A 15 -4.21 27.27 -3.77
N GLN A 16 -4.87 28.03 -2.89
CA GLN A 16 -6.33 27.94 -2.68
C GLN A 16 -7.15 28.39 -3.91
N PHE A 17 -6.71 29.42 -4.62
CA PHE A 17 -7.39 29.91 -5.81
C PHE A 17 -7.24 28.93 -6.99
N GLY A 18 -6.05 28.34 -7.18
CA GLY A 18 -5.81 27.30 -8.18
C GLY A 18 -6.58 26.01 -7.91
N ARG A 19 -6.76 25.63 -6.63
CA ARG A 19 -7.63 24.51 -6.23
C ARG A 19 -9.10 24.74 -6.61
N LYS A 20 -9.59 25.98 -6.57
CA LYS A 20 -11.00 26.32 -6.84
C LYS A 20 -11.32 26.58 -8.32
N SER A 21 -10.33 26.66 -9.20
CA SER A 21 -10.55 27.05 -10.61
C SER A 21 -10.70 25.88 -11.59
N LEU A 22 -10.42 24.64 -11.18
CA LEU A 22 -10.48 23.47 -12.06
C LEU A 22 -11.87 22.83 -11.99
N THR A 23 -12.72 23.13 -12.98
CA THR A 23 -14.04 22.50 -13.11
C THR A 23 -13.95 21.12 -13.73
N LYS A 24 -14.97 20.29 -13.52
CA LYS A 24 -15.09 18.97 -14.15
C LYS A 24 -14.95 19.04 -15.67
N GLU A 25 -15.57 20.02 -16.33
CA GLU A 25 -15.54 20.16 -17.79
C GLU A 25 -14.13 20.45 -18.31
N ALA A 26 -13.36 21.29 -17.60
CA ALA A 26 -11.99 21.59 -17.96
C ALA A 26 -11.07 20.36 -17.82
N LEU A 27 -11.27 19.57 -16.76
CA LEU A 27 -10.53 18.32 -16.55
C LEU A 27 -10.89 17.26 -17.60
N GLN A 28 -12.18 17.14 -17.95
CA GLN A 28 -12.64 16.25 -19.02
C GLN A 28 -12.05 16.65 -20.38
N GLY A 29 -12.02 17.95 -20.70
CA GLY A 29 -11.37 18.45 -21.92
C GLY A 29 -9.88 18.11 -21.96
N THR A 30 -9.18 18.27 -20.83
CA THR A 30 -7.76 17.89 -20.72
C THR A 30 -7.55 16.39 -20.89
N TYR A 31 -8.40 15.58 -20.27
CA TYR A 31 -8.37 14.12 -20.40
C TYR A 31 -8.58 13.68 -21.86
N ALA A 32 -9.57 14.26 -22.56
CA ALA A 32 -9.82 13.97 -23.97
C ALA A 32 -8.59 14.27 -24.85
N SER A 33 -7.92 15.40 -24.63
CA SER A 33 -6.66 15.70 -25.33
C SER A 33 -5.55 14.71 -24.99
N LEU A 34 -5.45 14.24 -23.73
CA LEU A 34 -4.47 13.23 -23.35
C LEU A 34 -4.72 11.87 -24.04
N VAL A 35 -5.98 11.49 -24.20
CA VAL A 35 -6.36 10.26 -24.94
C VAL A 35 -5.92 10.36 -26.40
N GLU A 36 -6.13 11.51 -27.06
CA GLU A 36 -5.69 11.73 -28.45
C GLU A 36 -4.16 11.68 -28.61
N GLU A 37 -3.42 12.02 -27.56
CA GLU A 37 -1.96 12.10 -27.57
C GLU A 37 -1.25 10.88 -26.98
N ASP A 38 -1.98 9.84 -26.60
CA ASP A 38 -1.43 8.63 -25.93
C ASP A 38 -0.66 8.96 -24.63
N PHE A 39 -1.24 9.84 -23.81
CA PHE A 39 -0.79 10.19 -22.47
C PHE A 39 0.72 10.50 -22.31
N PRO A 40 1.27 11.54 -22.96
CA PRO A 40 2.68 11.90 -22.79
C PRO A 40 3.02 12.16 -21.31
N ASP A 41 4.08 11.53 -20.78
CA ASP A 41 4.41 11.52 -19.34
C ASP A 41 4.31 12.90 -18.67
N SER A 42 4.93 13.92 -19.27
CA SER A 42 4.91 15.29 -18.72
C SER A 42 3.47 15.81 -18.57
N LYS A 43 2.63 15.66 -19.60
CA LYS A 43 1.24 16.13 -19.58
C LYS A 43 0.38 15.31 -18.62
N ARG A 44 0.56 13.98 -18.62
CA ARG A 44 -0.13 13.07 -17.70
C ARG A 44 0.17 13.40 -16.24
N ILE A 45 1.44 13.61 -15.88
CA ILE A 45 1.86 13.96 -14.52
C ILE A 45 1.25 15.31 -14.08
N HIS A 46 1.23 16.30 -14.98
CA HIS A 46 0.59 17.58 -14.69
C HIS A 46 -0.92 17.43 -14.46
N PHE A 47 -1.60 16.67 -15.32
CA PHE A 47 -3.03 16.39 -15.18
C PHE A 47 -3.36 15.66 -13.86
N ILE A 48 -2.57 14.66 -13.47
CA ILE A 48 -2.69 13.97 -12.19
C ILE A 48 -2.55 14.96 -11.01
N ALA A 49 -1.59 15.89 -11.08
CA ALA A 49 -1.43 16.90 -10.04
C ALA A 49 -2.62 17.87 -9.98
N ASP A 50 -3.23 18.18 -11.12
CA ASP A 50 -4.43 19.02 -11.21
C ASP A 50 -5.66 18.28 -10.66
N LEU A 51 -5.82 16.98 -10.95
CA LEU A 51 -6.86 16.13 -10.36
C LEU A 51 -6.82 16.16 -8.83
N GLY A 52 -5.64 15.98 -8.23
CA GLY A 52 -5.46 16.02 -6.77
C GLY A 52 -5.65 17.40 -6.13
N ARG A 53 -5.61 18.49 -6.92
CA ARG A 53 -5.91 19.85 -6.43
C ARG A 53 -7.36 20.25 -6.67
N SER A 54 -8.05 19.58 -7.59
CA SER A 54 -9.43 19.89 -7.93
C SER A 54 -10.39 19.47 -6.80
N PRO A 55 -11.60 20.07 -6.73
CA PRO A 55 -12.66 19.57 -5.86
C PRO A 55 -13.37 18.34 -6.45
N GLU A 56 -13.00 17.89 -7.65
CA GLU A 56 -13.71 16.87 -8.42
C GLU A 56 -13.30 15.44 -8.03
N ILE A 57 -13.50 15.09 -6.75
CA ILE A 57 -13.11 13.79 -6.18
C ILE A 57 -13.74 12.63 -6.94
N ALA A 58 -15.04 12.73 -7.24
CA ALA A 58 -15.77 11.68 -7.95
C ALA A 58 -15.21 11.43 -9.35
N PHE A 59 -14.90 12.50 -10.09
CA PHE A 59 -14.28 12.37 -11.41
C PHE A 59 -12.86 11.80 -11.34
N HIS A 60 -12.06 12.22 -10.35
CA HIS A 60 -10.74 11.64 -10.12
C HIS A 60 -10.85 10.13 -9.84
N PHE A 61 -11.77 9.71 -8.98
CA PHE A 61 -11.96 8.31 -8.66
C PHE A 61 -12.51 7.48 -9.84
N GLU A 62 -13.37 8.06 -10.68
CA GLU A 62 -13.84 7.45 -11.93
C GLU A 62 -12.67 7.09 -12.85
N LEU A 63 -11.71 8.01 -13.06
CA LEU A 63 -10.53 7.73 -13.87
C LEU A 63 -9.63 6.62 -13.27
N ILE A 64 -9.55 6.54 -11.94
CA ILE A 64 -8.83 5.48 -11.25
C ILE A 64 -9.49 4.12 -11.51
N CYS A 65 -10.82 4.04 -11.44
CA CYS A 65 -11.55 2.81 -11.73
C CYS A 65 -11.32 2.37 -13.18
N ASN A 66 -11.38 3.30 -14.13
CA ASN A 66 -11.10 3.00 -15.53
C ASN A 66 -9.67 2.47 -15.75
N ASP A 67 -8.67 3.07 -15.10
CA ASP A 67 -7.27 2.60 -15.15
C ASP A 67 -7.11 1.20 -14.55
N TRP A 68 -7.84 0.88 -13.47
CA TRP A 68 -7.87 -0.47 -12.91
C TRP A 68 -8.51 -1.50 -13.85
N GLU A 69 -9.64 -1.16 -14.46
CA GLU A 69 -10.38 -2.04 -15.37
C GLU A 69 -9.61 -2.30 -16.67
N GLU A 70 -9.02 -1.25 -17.24
CA GLU A 70 -8.29 -1.32 -18.51
C GLU A 70 -6.85 -1.82 -18.33
N GLY A 71 -6.28 -1.70 -17.12
CA GLY A 71 -4.91 -2.10 -16.81
C GLY A 71 -3.86 -1.28 -17.55
N THR A 72 -4.11 0.02 -17.75
CA THR A 72 -3.29 0.90 -18.59
C THR A 72 -2.03 1.45 -17.90
N ASP A 73 -1.90 1.24 -16.58
CA ASP A 73 -0.77 1.71 -15.75
C ASP A 73 -0.58 3.24 -15.87
N LEU A 74 -1.70 3.95 -16.02
CA LEU A 74 -1.71 5.41 -16.13
C LEU A 74 -1.42 6.06 -14.76
N ASN A 75 -1.65 5.31 -13.67
CA ASN A 75 -1.35 5.69 -12.29
C ASN A 75 -2.13 6.94 -11.87
N PHE A 76 -3.41 7.02 -12.24
CA PHE A 76 -4.30 8.08 -11.77
C PHE A 76 -4.49 8.06 -10.25
N GLU A 77 -4.15 6.96 -9.57
CA GLU A 77 -4.08 6.92 -8.10
C GLU A 77 -3.14 7.96 -7.47
N ALA A 78 -2.17 8.45 -8.24
CA ALA A 78 -1.23 9.45 -7.75
C ALA A 78 -1.94 10.77 -7.42
N SER A 79 -1.47 11.45 -6.37
CA SER A 79 -2.05 12.70 -5.87
C SER A 79 -3.47 12.60 -5.31
N PHE A 80 -4.13 11.43 -5.28
CA PHE A 80 -5.44 11.31 -4.63
C PHE A 80 -5.38 11.65 -3.13
N ASP A 81 -4.23 11.41 -2.48
CA ASP A 81 -3.98 11.80 -1.09
C ASP A 81 -4.11 13.32 -0.83
N GLN A 82 -4.06 14.14 -1.88
CA GLN A 82 -4.21 15.60 -1.78
C GLN A 82 -5.65 16.03 -1.49
N HIS A 83 -6.64 15.15 -1.74
CA HIS A 83 -8.04 15.37 -1.36
C HIS A 83 -8.27 15.31 0.17
N GLY A 84 -7.27 14.86 0.94
CA GLY A 84 -7.33 14.87 2.40
C GLY A 84 -8.47 14.01 2.95
N GLN A 85 -9.13 14.49 4.00
CA GLN A 85 -10.22 13.75 4.66
C GLN A 85 -11.41 13.53 3.73
N GLU A 86 -11.77 14.53 2.91
CA GLU A 86 -12.91 14.44 1.99
C GLU A 86 -12.73 13.30 0.98
N GLY A 87 -11.49 13.09 0.48
CA GLY A 87 -11.18 11.95 -0.38
C GLY A 87 -11.31 10.60 0.33
N ILE A 88 -10.93 10.52 1.60
CA ILE A 88 -11.10 9.30 2.40
C ILE A 88 -12.58 9.01 2.66
N ASP A 89 -13.36 10.04 3.03
CA ASP A 89 -14.80 9.92 3.28
C ASP A 89 -15.53 9.45 2.03
N TYR A 90 -15.21 10.02 0.87
CA TYR A 90 -15.76 9.61 -0.42
C TYR A 90 -15.48 8.13 -0.72
N LEU A 91 -14.24 7.68 -0.53
CA LEU A 91 -13.89 6.27 -0.75
C LEU A 91 -14.56 5.32 0.25
N LEU A 92 -14.74 5.73 1.50
CA LEU A 92 -15.46 4.94 2.51
C LEU A 92 -16.95 4.84 2.18
N GLU A 93 -17.58 5.92 1.73
CA GLU A 93 -18.97 5.90 1.27
C GLU A 93 -19.12 4.97 0.06
N THR A 94 -18.23 5.10 -0.93
CA THR A 94 -18.19 4.24 -2.12
C THR A 94 -18.03 2.77 -1.72
N LEU A 95 -17.09 2.45 -0.82
CA LEU A 95 -16.87 1.10 -0.30
C LEU A 95 -18.11 0.51 0.38
N ASN A 96 -18.92 1.33 1.05
CA ASN A 96 -20.13 0.85 1.72
C ASN A 96 -21.28 0.57 0.75
N GLN A 97 -21.25 1.15 -0.45
CA GLN A 97 -22.26 0.97 -1.49
C GLN A 97 -21.87 -0.10 -2.52
N GLU A 98 -20.57 -0.39 -2.67
CA GLU A 98 -20.07 -1.38 -3.61
C GLU A 98 -20.40 -2.82 -3.17
N GLU A 99 -20.93 -3.63 -4.08
CA GLU A 99 -21.29 -5.02 -3.82
C GLU A 99 -20.28 -6.01 -4.42
N ASP A 100 -19.56 -5.63 -5.49
CA ASP A 100 -18.57 -6.50 -6.10
C ASP A 100 -17.35 -6.68 -5.19
N GLU A 101 -17.06 -7.93 -4.83
CA GLU A 101 -15.96 -8.24 -3.90
C GLU A 101 -14.60 -7.73 -4.41
N SER A 102 -14.31 -7.90 -5.70
CA SER A 102 -13.02 -7.50 -6.26
C SER A 102 -12.86 -6.00 -6.24
N GLN A 103 -13.91 -5.26 -6.59
CA GLN A 103 -13.93 -3.80 -6.53
C GLN A 103 -13.81 -3.28 -5.09
N ARG A 104 -14.52 -3.90 -4.13
CA ARG A 104 -14.35 -3.59 -2.69
C ARG A 104 -12.91 -3.78 -2.25
N ILE A 105 -12.25 -4.85 -2.69
CA ILE A 105 -10.84 -5.13 -2.35
C ILE A 105 -9.90 -4.09 -2.96
N LEU A 106 -10.13 -3.65 -4.20
CA LEU A 106 -9.36 -2.57 -4.83
C LEU A 106 -9.51 -1.26 -4.04
N ILE A 107 -10.73 -0.90 -3.65
CA ILE A 107 -11.00 0.29 -2.84
C ILE A 107 -10.31 0.20 -1.47
N VAL A 108 -10.42 -0.93 -0.77
CA VAL A 108 -9.76 -1.15 0.53
C VAL A 108 -8.24 -1.06 0.41
N TYR A 109 -7.67 -1.68 -0.62
CA TYR A 109 -6.24 -1.62 -0.90
C TYR A 109 -5.79 -0.18 -1.15
N PHE A 110 -6.56 0.57 -1.95
CA PHE A 110 -6.29 1.96 -2.27
C PHE A 110 -6.41 2.88 -1.04
N LEU A 111 -7.46 2.71 -0.23
CA LEU A 111 -7.62 3.37 1.06
C LEU A 111 -6.41 3.14 1.97
N ALA A 112 -5.97 1.89 2.12
CA ALA A 112 -4.78 1.57 2.92
C ALA A 112 -3.50 2.23 2.38
N LYS A 113 -3.32 2.25 1.05
CA LYS A 113 -2.20 2.93 0.37
C LYS A 113 -2.20 4.44 0.65
N ILE A 114 -3.35 5.10 0.59
CA ILE A 114 -3.48 6.53 0.88
C ILE A 114 -3.20 6.78 2.37
N LEU A 115 -3.87 6.05 3.26
CA LEU A 115 -3.71 6.18 4.71
C LEU A 115 -2.26 6.00 5.13
N PHE A 116 -1.53 5.07 4.52
CA PHE A 116 -0.11 4.88 4.73
C PHE A 116 0.72 6.15 4.41
N LYS A 117 0.41 6.82 3.30
CA LYS A 117 1.08 8.08 2.90
C LYS A 117 0.73 9.24 3.84
N VAL A 118 -0.53 9.32 4.28
CA VAL A 118 -1.04 10.42 5.12
C VAL A 118 -1.09 10.10 6.61
N ARG A 119 -0.33 9.11 7.08
CA ARG A 119 -0.29 8.65 8.47
C ARG A 119 0.00 9.70 9.55
N HIS A 120 0.50 10.86 9.14
CA HIS A 120 0.77 12.01 10.01
C HIS A 120 -0.46 12.92 10.20
N ARG A 121 -1.56 12.67 9.49
CA ARG A 121 -2.80 13.43 9.59
C ARG A 121 -3.64 12.97 10.79
N ASP A 122 -4.38 13.90 11.37
CA ASP A 122 -5.20 13.70 12.57
C ASP A 122 -6.31 12.67 12.39
N PHE A 123 -6.86 12.57 11.17
CA PHE A 123 -7.89 11.59 10.84
C PHE A 123 -7.39 10.15 10.63
N TYR A 124 -6.08 9.93 10.48
CA TYR A 124 -5.50 8.63 10.14
C TYR A 124 -6.03 7.50 11.03
N ALA A 125 -5.95 7.66 12.35
CA ALA A 125 -6.35 6.62 13.30
C ALA A 125 -7.84 6.29 13.20
N SER A 126 -8.69 7.31 13.03
CA SER A 126 -10.14 7.12 12.89
C SER A 126 -10.51 6.43 11.58
N SER A 127 -9.80 6.73 10.49
CA SER A 127 -10.02 6.10 9.19
C SER A 127 -9.52 4.66 9.17
N CYS A 128 -8.35 4.36 9.74
CA CYS A 128 -7.88 2.98 9.91
C CYS A 128 -8.88 2.12 10.69
N LYS A 129 -9.49 2.66 11.75
CA LYS A 129 -10.52 1.96 12.54
C LYS A 129 -11.76 1.59 11.71
N GLN A 130 -12.10 2.36 10.68
CA GLN A 130 -13.21 2.07 9.78
C GLN A 130 -12.82 1.06 8.68
N VAL A 131 -11.61 1.18 8.13
CA VAL A 131 -11.13 0.31 7.02
C VAL A 131 -10.78 -1.10 7.52
N LEU A 132 -10.15 -1.24 8.69
CA LEU A 132 -9.63 -2.51 9.18
C LEU A 132 -10.67 -3.64 9.27
N PRO A 133 -11.88 -3.44 9.84
CA PRO A 133 -12.89 -4.49 9.89
C PRO A 133 -13.31 -4.98 8.50
N VAL A 134 -13.44 -4.07 7.53
CA VAL A 134 -13.82 -4.42 6.16
C VAL A 134 -12.68 -5.20 5.50
N LEU A 135 -11.44 -4.74 5.65
CA LEU A 135 -10.25 -5.44 5.16
C LEU A 135 -10.21 -6.88 5.69
N ILE A 136 -10.34 -7.06 7.01
CA ILE A 136 -10.31 -8.39 7.64
C ILE A 136 -11.44 -9.27 7.12
N SER A 137 -12.63 -8.73 6.90
CA SER A 137 -13.77 -9.50 6.37
C SER A 137 -13.55 -10.02 4.94
N LEU A 138 -12.70 -9.36 4.15
CA LEU A 138 -12.40 -9.72 2.77
C LEU A 138 -11.19 -10.67 2.64
N LEU A 139 -10.37 -10.84 3.68
CA LEU A 139 -9.18 -11.71 3.67
C LEU A 139 -9.44 -13.16 3.26
N PRO A 140 -10.60 -13.78 3.57
CA PRO A 140 -10.92 -15.12 3.12
C PRO A 140 -11.20 -15.28 1.61
N SER A 141 -11.00 -14.26 0.77
CA SER A 141 -11.16 -14.31 -0.70
C SER A 141 -10.53 -15.57 -1.31
N SER A 142 -11.24 -16.23 -2.24
CA SER A 142 -10.71 -17.41 -2.96
C SER A 142 -9.52 -17.05 -3.86
N GLU A 143 -9.52 -15.83 -4.40
CA GLU A 143 -8.49 -15.36 -5.33
C GLU A 143 -7.21 -14.96 -4.60
N ALA A 144 -6.10 -15.60 -4.95
CA ALA A 144 -4.80 -15.33 -4.33
C ALA A 144 -4.29 -13.91 -4.57
N SER A 145 -4.58 -13.34 -5.75
CA SER A 145 -4.26 -11.94 -6.07
C SER A 145 -4.96 -10.97 -5.13
N ASN A 146 -6.23 -11.22 -4.82
CA ASN A 146 -7.05 -10.43 -3.91
C ASN A 146 -6.56 -10.56 -2.45
N ARG A 147 -6.36 -11.79 -1.97
CA ARG A 147 -5.76 -12.02 -0.63
C ARG A 147 -4.43 -11.30 -0.46
N ARG A 148 -3.58 -11.35 -1.48
CA ARG A 148 -2.28 -10.66 -1.47
C ARG A 148 -2.41 -9.15 -1.29
N LYS A 149 -3.34 -8.49 -1.99
CA LYS A 149 -3.60 -7.05 -1.80
C LYS A 149 -3.99 -6.75 -0.36
N LEU A 150 -4.89 -7.55 0.20
CA LEU A 150 -5.36 -7.38 1.58
C LEU A 150 -4.25 -7.62 2.61
N ILE A 151 -3.41 -8.64 2.42
CA ILE A 151 -2.22 -8.89 3.26
C ILE A 151 -1.28 -7.68 3.24
N ILE A 152 -0.99 -7.13 2.06
CA ILE A 152 -0.14 -5.94 1.92
C ILE A 152 -0.78 -4.74 2.64
N ALA A 153 -2.10 -4.54 2.45
CA ALA A 153 -2.84 -3.48 3.11
C ALA A 153 -2.78 -3.61 4.65
N LEU A 154 -2.87 -4.83 5.20
CA LEU A 154 -2.64 -5.06 6.63
C LEU A 154 -1.25 -4.62 7.09
N GLY A 155 -0.20 -4.88 6.30
CA GLY A 155 1.15 -4.41 6.62
C GLY A 155 1.26 -2.88 6.73
N TRP A 156 0.39 -2.15 6.01
CA TRP A 156 0.39 -0.68 6.01
C TRP A 156 -0.42 -0.05 7.15
N ILE A 157 -1.59 -0.59 7.45
CA ILE A 157 -2.56 0.03 8.38
C ILE A 157 -2.93 -0.84 9.59
N GLY A 158 -2.53 -2.11 9.61
CA GLY A 158 -2.82 -3.06 10.69
C GLY A 158 -1.88 -2.88 11.88
N SER A 159 -2.29 -3.37 13.05
CA SER A 159 -1.61 -3.16 14.32
C SER A 159 -0.98 -4.46 14.85
N ILE A 160 -0.52 -4.44 16.10
CA ILE A 160 -0.08 -5.64 16.82
C ILE A 160 -1.19 -6.71 16.91
N SER A 161 -2.46 -6.30 16.81
CA SER A 161 -3.63 -7.18 16.88
C SER A 161 -3.73 -8.11 15.65
N GLU A 162 -3.15 -7.70 14.52
CA GLU A 162 -3.22 -8.43 13.25
C GLU A 162 -2.01 -9.36 13.02
N ILE A 163 -1.07 -9.45 13.97
CA ILE A 163 0.10 -10.35 13.86
C ILE A 163 -0.33 -11.81 13.69
N GLU A 164 -1.34 -12.25 14.43
CA GLU A 164 -1.81 -13.64 14.36
C GLU A 164 -2.41 -13.95 12.98
N ILE A 165 -3.20 -13.02 12.42
CA ILE A 165 -3.79 -13.13 11.09
C ILE A 165 -2.68 -13.23 10.03
N LEU A 166 -1.70 -12.33 10.06
CA LEU A 166 -0.57 -12.36 9.14
C LEU A 166 0.29 -13.62 9.33
N GLY A 167 0.45 -14.10 10.56
CA GLY A 167 1.14 -15.34 10.89
C GLY A 167 0.45 -16.56 10.29
N GLN A 168 -0.87 -16.62 10.35
CA GLN A 168 -1.65 -17.69 9.74
C GLN A 168 -1.43 -17.73 8.22
N HIS A 169 -1.52 -16.60 7.52
CA HIS A 169 -1.26 -16.55 6.08
C HIS A 169 0.21 -16.89 5.76
N LEU A 170 1.17 -16.43 6.56
CA LEU A 170 2.58 -16.79 6.40
C LEU A 170 2.81 -18.32 6.46
N LEU A 171 2.13 -19.01 7.37
CA LEU A 171 2.34 -20.44 7.61
C LEU A 171 1.51 -21.34 6.68
N THR A 172 0.29 -20.93 6.35
CA THR A 172 -0.68 -21.86 5.73
C THR A 172 -1.35 -21.36 4.46
N ASP A 173 -1.11 -20.13 3.99
CA ASP A 173 -1.74 -19.70 2.72
C ASP A 173 -1.26 -20.62 1.58
N PRO A 174 -2.17 -21.15 0.73
CA PRO A 174 -1.77 -22.02 -0.37
C PRO A 174 -0.88 -21.30 -1.40
N ASP A 175 -1.03 -19.98 -1.57
CA ASP A 175 -0.25 -19.19 -2.53
C ASP A 175 1.09 -18.74 -1.92
N ALA A 176 2.19 -19.07 -2.61
CA ALA A 176 3.54 -18.75 -2.14
C ALA A 176 3.78 -17.23 -1.99
N LEU A 177 3.20 -16.43 -2.89
CA LEU A 177 3.33 -14.99 -2.81
C LEU A 177 2.52 -14.41 -1.64
N CYS A 178 1.33 -14.94 -1.33
CA CYS A 178 0.62 -14.56 -0.10
C CYS A 178 1.45 -14.84 1.16
N ARG A 179 2.12 -15.99 1.25
CA ARG A 179 3.05 -16.29 2.35
C ARG A 179 4.21 -15.28 2.41
N ALA A 180 4.84 -14.99 1.27
CA ALA A 180 5.92 -14.02 1.16
C ALA A 180 5.50 -12.60 1.59
N TRP A 181 4.34 -12.14 1.10
CA TRP A 181 3.81 -10.82 1.44
C TRP A 181 3.35 -10.75 2.90
N SER A 182 2.98 -11.86 3.52
CA SER A 182 2.69 -11.91 4.95
C SER A 182 3.96 -11.66 5.78
N ALA A 183 5.09 -12.28 5.40
CA ALA A 183 6.38 -11.98 6.02
C ALA A 183 6.78 -10.50 5.86
N SER A 184 6.65 -9.95 4.64
CA SER A 184 6.91 -8.53 4.39
C SER A 184 5.99 -7.63 5.21
N SER A 185 4.70 -7.98 5.33
CA SER A 185 3.72 -7.19 6.09
C SER A 185 4.02 -7.19 7.58
N LEU A 186 4.42 -8.35 8.16
CA LEU A 186 4.92 -8.42 9.53
C LEU A 186 6.13 -7.52 9.75
N MET A 187 7.08 -7.49 8.80
CA MET A 187 8.20 -6.56 8.85
C MET A 187 7.74 -5.09 8.77
N GLN A 188 6.77 -4.76 7.92
CA GLN A 188 6.27 -3.38 7.77
C GLN A 188 5.66 -2.81 9.06
N LEU A 189 5.06 -3.65 9.91
CA LEU A 189 4.56 -3.23 11.22
C LEU A 189 5.66 -2.60 12.11
N SER A 190 6.92 -3.01 11.92
CA SER A 190 8.07 -2.53 12.70
C SER A 190 8.44 -1.08 12.45
N PHE A 191 8.04 -0.51 11.31
CA PHE A 191 8.48 0.82 10.91
C PHE A 191 7.58 1.95 11.41
N HIS A 192 6.36 1.64 11.85
CA HIS A 192 5.35 2.68 12.05
C HIS A 192 4.42 2.47 13.25
N GLN A 193 4.32 1.25 13.79
CA GLN A 193 3.19 0.91 14.67
C GLN A 193 3.56 0.18 15.95
N ILE A 194 4.73 -0.47 16.00
CA ILE A 194 5.10 -1.35 17.10
C ILE A 194 6.59 -1.18 17.40
N GLU A 195 6.92 -1.09 18.69
CA GLU A 195 8.30 -1.21 19.17
C GLU A 195 8.94 -2.48 18.61
N LYS A 196 10.11 -2.32 17.99
CA LYS A 196 10.74 -3.35 17.18
C LYS A 196 10.99 -4.62 17.99
N GLU A 197 11.39 -4.48 19.24
CA GLU A 197 11.68 -5.57 20.17
C GLU A 197 10.44 -6.43 20.43
N VAL A 198 9.28 -5.79 20.66
CA VAL A 198 8.00 -6.48 20.90
C VAL A 198 7.60 -7.29 19.67
N LEU A 199 7.74 -6.69 18.49
CA LEU A 199 7.41 -7.36 17.24
C LEU A 199 8.37 -8.52 16.94
N MET A 200 9.66 -8.35 17.17
CA MET A 200 10.65 -9.42 17.04
C MET A 200 10.29 -10.62 17.94
N GLU A 201 9.93 -10.39 19.19
CA GLU A 201 9.50 -11.46 20.11
C GLU A 201 8.27 -12.20 19.59
N LYS A 202 7.24 -11.46 19.14
CA LYS A 202 5.97 -12.04 18.67
C LYS A 202 6.07 -12.79 17.35
N THR A 203 7.05 -12.46 16.50
CA THR A 203 7.13 -12.98 15.13
C THR A 203 8.28 -13.97 14.90
N LYS A 204 9.24 -14.06 15.83
CA LYS A 204 10.40 -14.95 15.70
C LYS A 204 10.02 -16.40 15.43
N ASP A 205 9.01 -16.90 16.15
CA ASP A 205 8.54 -18.27 16.00
C ASP A 205 7.85 -18.50 14.65
N LEU A 206 7.10 -17.51 14.15
CA LEU A 206 6.50 -17.58 12.82
C LEU A 206 7.56 -17.71 11.72
N PHE A 207 8.61 -16.88 11.76
CA PHE A 207 9.71 -16.98 10.79
C PHE A 207 10.53 -18.26 10.96
N ARG A 208 10.70 -18.73 12.20
CA ARG A 208 11.40 -19.99 12.51
C ARG A 208 10.70 -21.19 11.87
N GLU A 209 9.38 -21.16 11.78
CA GLU A 209 8.56 -22.22 11.19
C GLU A 209 8.42 -22.07 9.67
N ALA A 210 8.14 -20.86 9.17
CA ALA A 210 7.88 -20.63 7.75
C ALA A 210 9.11 -20.86 6.85
N ILE A 211 10.28 -20.31 7.24
CA ILE A 211 11.48 -20.33 6.38
C ILE A 211 11.98 -21.76 6.09
N PRO A 212 12.05 -22.71 7.05
CA PRO A 212 12.41 -24.10 6.77
C PRO A 212 11.44 -24.86 5.85
N GLU A 213 10.15 -24.52 5.87
CA GLU A 213 9.11 -25.27 5.15
C GLU A 213 8.82 -24.72 3.76
N GLU A 214 9.19 -23.46 3.48
CA GLU A 214 8.91 -22.83 2.18
C GLU A 214 9.64 -23.55 1.01
N LYS A 215 8.88 -23.95 -0.01
CA LYS A 215 9.38 -24.68 -1.17
C LYS A 215 9.64 -23.77 -2.36
N ASP A 216 8.92 -22.66 -2.44
CA ASP A 216 9.11 -21.65 -3.48
C ASP A 216 10.33 -20.79 -3.16
N PHE A 217 11.31 -20.77 -4.07
CA PHE A 217 12.57 -20.06 -3.85
C PHE A 217 12.40 -18.55 -3.75
N LEU A 218 11.46 -17.96 -4.53
CA LEU A 218 11.22 -16.53 -4.49
C LEU A 218 10.55 -16.13 -3.17
N ALA A 219 9.51 -16.87 -2.76
CA ALA A 219 8.86 -16.64 -1.48
C ALA A 219 9.83 -16.81 -0.31
N CYS A 220 10.66 -17.87 -0.33
CA CYS A 220 11.69 -18.09 0.69
C CYS A 220 12.69 -16.92 0.75
N ALA A 221 13.16 -16.45 -0.41
CA ALA A 221 14.07 -15.31 -0.49
C ALA A 221 13.45 -14.02 0.08
N LEU A 222 12.19 -13.74 -0.24
CA LEU A 222 11.44 -12.59 0.29
C LEU A 222 11.20 -12.72 1.81
N MET A 223 10.87 -13.91 2.33
CA MET A 223 10.75 -14.14 3.77
C MET A 223 12.08 -13.91 4.49
N ILE A 224 13.20 -14.35 3.92
CA ILE A 224 14.55 -14.12 4.47
C ILE A 224 14.88 -12.63 4.45
N GLU A 225 14.52 -11.90 3.39
CA GLU A 225 14.71 -10.44 3.30
C GLU A 225 13.85 -9.69 4.33
N ALA A 226 12.59 -10.06 4.52
CA ALA A 226 11.76 -9.48 5.58
C ALA A 226 12.35 -9.76 6.98
N ALA A 227 12.73 -11.01 7.23
CA ALA A 227 13.36 -11.40 8.49
C ALA A 227 14.69 -10.68 8.74
N GLN A 228 15.53 -10.51 7.72
CA GLN A 228 16.82 -9.86 7.91
C GLN A 228 16.66 -8.40 8.33
N VAL A 229 15.68 -7.69 7.76
CA VAL A 229 15.36 -6.30 8.15
C VAL A 229 14.83 -6.27 9.58
N LEU A 230 13.84 -7.13 9.88
CA LEU A 230 13.20 -7.17 11.19
C LEU A 230 14.18 -7.52 12.32
N PHE A 231 15.08 -8.48 12.10
CA PHE A 231 16.05 -8.93 13.11
C PHE A 231 17.43 -8.24 13.02
N GLY A 232 17.58 -7.23 12.15
CA GLY A 232 18.83 -6.48 12.00
C GLY A 232 20.01 -7.36 11.55
N LYS A 233 19.77 -8.26 10.60
CA LYS A 233 20.74 -9.18 10.00
C LYS A 233 20.94 -8.87 8.52
N LYS A 234 21.97 -9.48 7.94
CA LYS A 234 22.29 -9.39 6.51
C LYS A 234 22.67 -10.77 6.00
N TRP A 235 21.67 -11.55 5.60
CA TRP A 235 21.88 -12.92 5.10
C TRP A 235 21.91 -12.98 3.59
N ILE A 236 21.11 -12.15 2.91
CA ILE A 236 20.96 -12.15 1.46
C ILE A 236 21.01 -10.73 0.92
N PRO A 237 21.80 -10.45 -0.14
CA PRO A 237 21.71 -9.17 -0.83
C PRO A 237 20.46 -9.14 -1.72
N THR A 238 19.82 -7.97 -1.84
CA THR A 238 18.63 -7.76 -2.69
C THR A 238 18.86 -8.22 -4.14
N SER A 239 20.06 -8.00 -4.70
CA SER A 239 20.39 -8.46 -6.06
C SER A 239 20.34 -9.99 -6.23
N ALA A 240 20.54 -10.77 -5.17
CA ALA A 240 20.40 -12.23 -5.23
C ALA A 240 18.93 -12.66 -5.18
N VAL A 241 18.05 -11.86 -4.56
CA VAL A 241 16.60 -12.05 -4.58
C VAL A 241 16.07 -11.74 -5.98
N GLU A 242 16.42 -10.56 -6.52
CA GLU A 242 15.98 -10.08 -7.85
C GLU A 242 16.38 -11.04 -8.99
N LYS A 243 17.59 -11.62 -8.92
CA LYS A 243 18.10 -12.55 -9.92
C LYS A 243 17.78 -14.01 -9.62
N LEU A 244 17.04 -14.28 -8.55
CA LEU A 244 16.70 -15.63 -8.08
C LEU A 244 17.93 -16.56 -8.00
N GLU A 245 19.00 -16.09 -7.36
CA GLU A 245 20.26 -16.84 -7.22
C GLU A 245 20.12 -17.96 -6.17
N ILE A 246 19.61 -19.12 -6.58
CA ILE A 246 19.23 -20.25 -5.72
C ILE A 246 20.30 -20.63 -4.69
N GLU A 247 21.57 -20.73 -5.11
CA GLU A 247 22.68 -21.09 -4.21
C GLU A 247 22.86 -20.09 -3.06
N LYS A 248 22.70 -18.79 -3.34
CA LYS A 248 22.78 -17.74 -2.33
C LYS A 248 21.55 -17.75 -1.43
N ILE A 249 20.36 -18.00 -1.98
CA ILE A 249 19.11 -18.15 -1.22
C ILE A 249 19.24 -19.29 -0.22
N GLU A 250 19.71 -20.46 -0.64
CA GLU A 250 19.89 -21.62 0.23
C GLU A 250 20.95 -21.38 1.33
N LYS A 251 22.04 -20.69 1.00
CA LYS A 251 23.05 -20.29 2.01
C LYS A 251 22.46 -19.31 3.02
N ALA A 252 21.68 -18.34 2.56
CA ALA A 252 21.00 -17.37 3.41
C ALA A 252 19.97 -18.06 4.31
N ARG A 253 19.20 -19.00 3.76
CA ARG A 253 18.22 -19.83 4.47
C ARG A 253 18.85 -20.56 5.65
N LYS A 254 19.95 -21.28 5.42
CA LYS A 254 20.70 -21.98 6.49
C LYS A 254 21.16 -21.03 7.60
N SER A 255 21.55 -19.81 7.22
CA SER A 255 22.01 -18.78 8.17
C SER A 255 20.86 -18.20 9.00
N ALA A 256 19.72 -17.91 8.35
CA ALA A 256 18.49 -17.44 8.99
C ALA A 256 17.95 -18.49 9.99
N ILE A 257 17.83 -19.75 9.56
CA ILE A 257 17.36 -20.86 10.42
C ILE A 257 18.24 -21.01 11.65
N ARG A 258 19.57 -20.94 11.51
CA ARG A 258 20.49 -21.02 12.65
C ARG A 258 20.29 -19.90 13.65
N PHE A 259 19.97 -18.69 13.17
CA PHE A 259 19.70 -17.56 14.04
C PHE A 259 18.35 -17.70 14.76
N LEU A 260 17.29 -18.08 14.04
CA LEU A 260 15.93 -18.16 14.57
C LEU A 260 15.73 -19.31 15.57
N LYS A 261 16.59 -20.34 15.53
CA LYS A 261 16.60 -21.46 16.48
C LYS A 261 17.31 -21.14 17.81
N LYS A 262 18.10 -20.07 17.89
CA LYS A 262 18.72 -19.60 19.13
C LYS A 262 17.76 -18.71 19.87
#